data_AF-A0AAW4NCE6-F1
#
_entry.id   AF-A0AAW4NCE6-F1
#
_cell.length_a   1.000
_cell.length_b   1.000
_cell.length_c   1.000
_cell.angle_alpha   90.00
_cell.angle_beta   90.00
_cell.angle_gamma   90.00
#
_symmetry.space_group_name_H-M   'P 1'
#
loop_
_entity.id
_entity.type
_entity.pdbx_description
1 polymer ?
#
loop_
_entity_poly.entity_id
_entity_poly.type
_entity_poly.pdbx_seq_one_letter_code
_entity_poly.pdbx_strand_id
1 'polypeptide(L)' 'MAKNYPDYDTLREQYEAGNISAVDFVTQQSDEVSEDYGRFCNDEGISPDKDSSALAFMDFREELFEESVSN' A
#
# COMPACT_ATOMS: atom_id res chain seq x y z
N MET A 1 -3.17 -6.31 21.06
CA MET A 1 -2.69 -4.91 21.24
C MET A 1 -3.10 -4.18 20.00
N ALA A 2 -3.84 -3.06 20.10
CA ALA A 2 -4.16 -2.27 18.92
C ALA A 2 -2.84 -1.73 18.35
N LYS A 3 -2.47 -2.13 17.13
CA LYS A 3 -1.36 -1.49 16.42
C LYS A 3 -1.77 -0.03 16.21
N ASN A 4 -0.96 0.89 16.71
CA ASN A 4 -1.21 2.31 16.57
C ASN A 4 -0.62 2.73 15.22
N TYR A 5 -1.41 2.58 14.16
CA TYR A 5 -1.01 2.99 12.82
C TYR A 5 -0.98 4.52 12.75
N PRO A 6 0.02 5.12 12.08
CA PRO A 6 -0.03 6.53 11.79
C PRO A 6 -1.24 6.83 10.88
N ASP A 7 -1.76 8.04 10.95
CA ASP A 7 -2.77 8.47 10.00
C ASP A 7 -2.22 8.49 8.57
N TYR A 8 -3.14 8.35 7.61
CA TYR A 8 -2.80 8.27 6.19
C TYR A 8 -2.05 9.52 5.71
N ASP A 9 -2.43 10.71 6.18
CA ASP A 9 -1.78 11.97 5.81
C ASP A 9 -0.32 12.00 6.28
N THR A 10 -0.05 11.58 7.52
CA THR A 10 1.31 11.45 8.05
C THR A 10 2.14 10.44 7.25
N LEU A 11 1.57 9.29 6.91
CA LEU A 11 2.26 8.29 6.07
C LEU A 11 2.58 8.84 4.69
N ARG A 12 1.63 9.55 4.09
CA ARG A 12 1.79 10.16 2.78
C ARG A 12 2.88 11.22 2.80
N GLU A 13 2.88 12.12 3.77
CA GLU A 13 3.93 13.13 3.95
C GLU A 13 5.30 12.49 4.11
N GLN A 14 5.41 11.41 4.90
CA GLN A 14 6.66 10.68 5.07
C GLN A 14 7.12 10.00 3.78
N TYR A 15 6.20 9.45 3.00
CA TYR A 15 6.50 8.83 1.71
C TYR A 15 6.96 9.88 0.68
N GLU A 16 6.23 10.98 0.55
CA GLU A 16 6.56 12.10 -0.36
C GLU A 16 7.89 12.78 0.03
N ALA A 17 8.21 12.82 1.33
CA ALA A 17 9.50 13.29 1.83
C ALA A 17 10.65 12.29 1.62
N GLY A 18 10.37 11.05 1.18
CA GLY A 18 11.36 9.98 1.04
C GLY A 18 11.88 9.42 2.38
N ASN A 19 11.13 9.62 3.47
CA ASN A 19 11.47 9.11 4.80
C ASN A 19 11.10 7.63 4.98
N ILE A 20 10.08 7.17 4.24
CA ILE A 20 9.63 5.78 4.22
C ILE A 20 9.55 5.28 2.77
N SER A 21 9.71 3.97 2.59
CA SER A 21 9.61 3.32 1.28
C SER A 21 8.15 3.15 0.85
N ALA A 22 7.92 2.77 -0.41
CA ALA A 22 6.57 2.46 -0.88
C ALA A 22 5.99 1.25 -0.13
N VAL A 23 6.83 0.26 0.18
CA VAL A 23 6.47 -0.93 0.97
C VAL A 23 6.03 -0.53 2.39
N ASP A 24 6.78 0.37 3.03
CA ASP A 24 6.40 0.90 4.35
C ASP A 24 5.06 1.63 4.28
N PHE A 25 4.85 2.45 3.25
CA PHE A 25 3.62 3.19 3.06
C PHE A 25 2.38 2.28 2.99
N VAL A 26 2.44 1.16 2.25
CA VAL A 26 1.29 0.23 2.15
C VAL A 26 1.13 -0.63 3.41
N THR A 27 2.23 -1.09 4.00
CA THR A 27 2.17 -2.00 5.17
C THR A 27 1.85 -1.30 6.50
N GLN A 28 2.10 0.01 6.59
CA GLN A 28 1.82 0.82 7.78
C GLN A 28 0.46 1.53 7.75
N GLN A 29 -0.34 1.38 6.69
CA GLN A 29 -1.70 1.94 6.65
C GLN A 29 -2.67 1.20 7.58
N SER A 30 -2.69 -0.13 7.50
CA SER A 30 -3.50 -0.99 8.36
C SER A 30 -3.08 -2.45 8.21
N ASP A 31 -3.56 -3.32 9.11
CA ASP A 31 -3.40 -4.77 8.96
C ASP A 31 -4.07 -5.27 7.68
N GLU A 32 -5.26 -4.75 7.35
CA GLU A 32 -6.03 -5.14 6.17
C GLU A 32 -5.27 -4.82 4.86
N VAL A 33 -4.75 -3.60 4.72
CA VAL A 33 -3.98 -3.20 3.53
C VAL A 33 -2.68 -4.00 3.42
N SER A 34 -2.04 -4.30 4.55
CA SER A 34 -0.83 -5.12 4.59
C SER A 34 -1.10 -6.57 4.16
N GLU A 35 -2.22 -7.14 4.61
CA GLU A 35 -2.65 -8.48 4.19
C GLU A 35 -3.01 -8.52 2.70
N ASP A 36 -3.73 -7.52 2.20
CA ASP A 36 -4.09 -7.42 0.79
C ASP A 36 -2.86 -7.23 -0.10
N TYR A 37 -1.89 -6.41 0.32
CA TYR A 37 -0.60 -6.27 -0.36
C TYR A 37 0.15 -7.61 -0.42
N GLY A 38 0.16 -8.36 0.68
CA GLY A 38 0.78 -9.69 0.73
C GLY A 38 0.12 -10.70 -0.22
N ARG A 39 -1.22 -10.66 -0.32
CA ARG A 39 -1.98 -11.48 -1.28
C ARG A 39 -1.69 -11.08 -2.72
N PHE A 40 -1.74 -9.79 -3.03
CA PHE A 40 -1.41 -9.25 -4.34
C PHE A 40 0.00 -9.68 -4.79
N CYS A 41 0.99 -9.58 -3.91
CA CYS A 41 2.34 -10.02 -4.24
C CYS A 41 2.43 -11.52 -4.53
N ASN A 42 1.68 -12.34 -3.80
CA ASN A 42 1.62 -13.78 -4.03
C ASN A 42 0.94 -14.11 -5.36
N ASP A 43 -0.19 -13.47 -5.65
CA ASP A 43 -0.98 -13.70 -6.87
C ASP A 43 -0.21 -13.26 -8.13
N GLU A 44 0.48 -12.13 -8.07
CA GLU A 44 1.32 -11.61 -9.16
C GLU A 44 2.70 -12.30 -9.24
N GLY A 45 3.07 -13.12 -8.26
CA GLY A 45 4.38 -13.76 -8.18
C GLY A 45 5.54 -12.76 -8.03
N ILE A 46 5.28 -11.61 -7.42
CA ILE A 46 6.25 -10.54 -7.19
C ILE A 46 6.71 -10.50 -5.72
N SER A 47 7.79 -9.76 -5.47
CA SER A 47 8.46 -9.77 -4.16
C SER A 47 7.92 -8.64 -3.26
N PRO A 48 7.36 -8.94 -2.09
CA PRO A 48 6.70 -7.93 -1.24
C PRO A 48 7.68 -6.91 -0.61
N ASP A 49 8.98 -7.19 -0.65
CA ASP A 49 10.06 -6.32 -0.18
C ASP A 49 10.54 -5.29 -1.21
N LYS A 50 9.97 -5.28 -2.42
CA LYS A 50 10.35 -4.34 -3.48
C LYS A 50 9.38 -3.17 -3.57
N ASP A 51 9.93 -1.97 -3.69
CA ASP A 51 9.14 -0.76 -3.96
C ASP A 51 8.32 -0.89 -5.25
N SER A 52 8.87 -1.54 -6.28
CA SER A 52 8.13 -1.80 -7.53
C SER A 52 6.83 -2.59 -7.30
N SER A 53 6.81 -3.47 -6.30
CA SER A 53 5.64 -4.27 -5.96
C SER A 53 4.61 -3.45 -5.20
N ALA A 54 5.04 -2.62 -4.26
CA ALA A 54 4.16 -1.70 -3.56
C ALA A 54 3.54 -0.64 -4.49
N LEU A 55 4.31 -0.12 -5.44
CA LEU A 55 3.81 0.79 -6.48
C LEU A 55 2.75 0.11 -7.35
N ALA A 56 3.01 -1.11 -7.84
CA ALA A 56 2.03 -1.86 -8.63
C ALA A 56 0.72 -2.12 -7.86
N PHE A 57 0.80 -2.35 -6.55
CA PHE A 57 -0.38 -2.48 -5.70
C PHE A 57 -1.14 -1.16 -5.51
N MET A 58 -0.43 -0.03 -5.41
CA MET A 58 -1.05 1.29 -5.34
C MET A 58 -1.79 1.62 -6.63
N ASP A 59 -1.18 1.35 -7.79
CA ASP A 59 -1.78 1.54 -9.11
C ASP A 59 -3.05 0.66 -9.24
N PHE A 60 -2.95 -0.63 -8.87
CA PHE A 60 -4.10 -1.55 -8.86
C PHE A 60 -5.26 -1.04 -7.98
N ARG A 61 -4.97 -0.50 -6.80
CA ARG A 61 -5.99 0.08 -5.91
C ARG A 61 -6.63 1.35 -6.50
N GLU A 62 -5.85 2.18 -7.18
CA GLU A 62 -6.34 3.37 -7.86
C GLU A 62 -7.27 2.99 -9.02
N GLU A 63 -6.88 2.03 -9.85
CA GLU A 63 -7.71 1.49 -10.94
C GLU A 63 -9.04 0.92 -10.42
N LEU A 64 -9.03 0.12 -9.34
CA LEU A 64 -10.25 -0.39 -8.71
C LEU A 64 -11.17 0.72 -8.20
N PHE A 65 -10.58 1.80 -7.65
CA PHE A 65 -11.35 2.94 -7.18
C PHE A 65 -11.99 3.69 -8.35
N GLU A 66 -11.23 3.95 -9.41
CA GLU A 66 -11.74 4.60 -10.63
C GLU A 66 -12.87 3.80 -11.30
N GLU A 67 -12.73 2.47 -11.38
CA GLU A 67 -13.78 1.57 -11.89
C GLU A 67 -15.05 1.66 -11.01
N SER A 68 -14.89 1.76 -9.69
CA SER A 68 -16.01 1.84 -8.75
C SER A 68 -16.77 3.19 -8.81
N VAL A 69 -16.09 4.27 -9.20
CA VAL A 69 -16.67 5.62 -9.29
C VAL A 69 -17.29 5.90 -10.67
N SER A 70 -16.86 5.20 -11.72
CA SER A 70 -17.35 5.38 -13.09
C SER A 70 -18.64 4.61 -13.45
N ASN A 71 -19.33 3.98 -12.49
CA ASN A 71 -20.59 3.24 -12.69
C ASN A 71 -21.82 3.98 -12.16
#